data_AF-A0A8J5CKC5-F1
#
_entry.id   AF-A0A8J5CKC5-F1
#
_cell.length_a   1.000
_cell.length_b   1.000
_cell.length_c   1.000
_cell.angle_alpha   90.00
_cell.angle_beta   90.00
_cell.angle_gamma   90.00
#
_symmetry.space_group_name_H-M   'P 1'
#
loop_
_entity.id
_entity.type
_entity.pdbx_description
1 polymer ?
#
loop_
_entity_poly.entity_id
_entity_poly.type
_entity_poly.pdbx_seq_one_letter_code
_entity_poly.pdbx_strand_id
1 'polypeptide(L)'
;MGRKVHPDTGLDEVPSLPEREFYLVSESEGFAIGVQNPLHLMLRWKLFQIAYFKAKSKQLSYVIFSLPRSTLVFITQHCLEVEPEMTYDEAMKLVVYFDDHKILALQQMAFQYLDQNPMAVHQAVTMWRLSLKEKNFRAKHYAANRVRELQDISDDNGASIEEAVGQMLPAMDAEDLLDFISGMRSSSPQPVRE
;
A
#
# COMPACT_ATOMS: atom_id res chain seq x y z
N MET A 1 20.61 21.94 -11.88
CA MET A 1 20.11 22.17 -10.51
C MET A 1 20.48 20.94 -9.69
N GLY A 2 21.23 21.09 -8.60
CA GLY A 2 21.67 19.95 -7.77
C GLY A 2 20.54 19.43 -6.88
N ARG A 3 20.42 18.11 -6.74
CA ARG A 3 19.51 17.47 -5.78
C ARG A 3 19.91 17.87 -4.36
N LYS A 4 18.95 18.30 -3.54
CA LYS A 4 19.17 18.56 -2.11
C LYS A 4 18.89 17.27 -1.35
N VAL A 5 19.86 16.87 -0.54
CA VAL A 5 19.90 15.57 0.12
C VAL A 5 20.06 15.82 1.61
N HIS A 6 19.29 15.10 2.44
CA HIS A 6 19.34 15.28 3.90
C HIS A 6 20.70 14.80 4.45
N PRO A 7 21.39 15.59 5.31
CA PRO A 7 22.78 15.34 5.69
C PRO A 7 23.00 14.04 6.48
N ASP A 8 22.02 13.62 7.29
CA ASP A 8 22.16 12.42 8.13
C ASP A 8 21.64 11.14 7.48
N THR A 9 20.80 11.25 6.45
CA THR A 9 20.11 10.08 5.85
C THR A 9 20.49 9.86 4.39
N GLY A 10 21.05 10.86 3.71
CA GLY A 10 21.45 10.74 2.30
C GLY A 10 20.27 10.65 1.32
N LEU A 11 19.08 11.09 1.72
CA LEU A 11 17.83 10.96 0.97
C LEU A 11 17.36 12.25 0.32
N ASP A 12 16.64 12.15 -0.80
CA ASP A 12 16.10 13.30 -1.55
C ASP A 12 15.08 14.08 -0.68
N GLU A 13 15.34 15.38 -0.48
CA GLU A 13 14.44 16.26 0.28
C GLU A 13 13.31 16.83 -0.61
N VAL A 14 12.07 16.72 -0.14
CA VAL A 14 10.88 17.44 -0.65
C VAL A 14 11.08 18.97 -0.47
N PRO A 15 10.42 19.87 -1.25
CA PRO A 15 10.62 21.31 -1.17
C PRO A 15 10.64 21.88 0.26
N SER A 16 11.57 22.80 0.47
CA SER A 16 11.93 23.42 1.74
C SER A 16 10.73 24.09 2.42
N LEU A 17 10.26 23.49 3.52
CA LEU A 17 9.57 24.23 4.57
C LEU A 17 10.66 24.75 5.53
N PRO A 18 10.64 26.04 5.90
CA PRO A 18 11.55 26.55 6.91
C PRO A 18 11.18 25.88 8.24
N GLU A 19 12.17 25.29 8.93
CA GLU A 19 12.05 24.67 10.26
C GLU A 19 11.35 23.29 10.28
N ARG A 20 12.07 22.24 9.85
CA ARG A 20 11.66 20.85 10.03
C ARG A 20 12.19 20.30 11.35
N GLU A 21 11.32 19.97 12.30
CA GLU A 21 11.69 19.41 13.61
C GLU A 21 11.92 17.90 13.58
N PHE A 22 11.29 17.21 12.61
CA PHE A 22 11.31 15.75 12.52
C PHE A 22 11.10 15.24 11.10
N TYR A 23 11.64 14.06 10.77
CA TYR A 23 11.51 13.46 9.44
C TYR A 23 10.83 12.09 9.47
N LEU A 24 9.93 11.84 8.52
CA LEU A 24 9.39 10.51 8.23
C LEU A 24 10.06 9.99 6.97
N VAL A 25 10.65 8.81 7.04
CA VAL A 25 11.44 8.22 5.96
C VAL A 25 10.78 6.96 5.45
N SER A 26 10.58 6.86 4.14
CA SER A 26 10.22 5.63 3.45
C SER A 26 11.48 4.79 3.22
N GLU A 27 11.52 3.59 3.79
CA GLU A 27 12.65 2.66 3.67
C GLU A 27 12.86 2.18 2.22
N SER A 28 11.77 1.82 1.55
CA SER A 28 11.79 1.19 0.22
C SER A 28 12.22 2.15 -0.89
N GLU A 29 11.95 3.45 -0.72
CA GLU A 29 12.17 4.45 -1.76
C GLU A 29 13.23 5.48 -1.41
N GLY A 30 13.82 5.41 -0.20
CA GLY A 30 14.83 6.38 0.22
C GLY A 30 14.30 7.82 0.17
N PHE A 31 13.08 8.03 0.65
CA PHE A 31 12.38 9.32 0.57
C PHE A 31 12.09 9.87 1.96
N ALA A 32 12.28 11.18 2.16
CA ALA A 32 12.05 11.83 3.45
C ALA A 32 11.00 12.96 3.37
N ILE A 33 10.01 12.91 4.28
CA ILE A 33 9.02 13.95 4.51
C ILE A 33 9.40 14.70 5.79
N GLY A 34 9.64 16.01 5.65
CA GLY A 34 9.81 16.87 6.81
C GLY A 34 8.48 17.22 7.47
N VAL A 35 8.43 17.12 8.80
CA VAL A 35 7.29 17.48 9.64
C VAL A 35 7.72 18.61 10.56
N GLN A 36 7.02 19.75 10.49
CA GLN A 36 7.30 20.91 11.33
C GLN A 36 6.81 20.69 12.77
N ASN A 37 5.62 20.12 12.94
CA ASN A 37 5.05 19.85 14.26
C ASN A 37 4.64 18.36 14.37
N PRO A 38 5.49 17.49 14.95
CA PRO A 38 5.21 16.06 15.06
C PRO A 38 4.04 15.75 16.00
N LEU A 39 3.60 16.70 16.84
CA LEU A 39 2.53 16.51 17.80
C LEU A 39 1.21 16.10 17.12
N HIS A 40 0.87 16.68 15.96
CA HIS A 40 -0.35 16.34 15.23
C HIS A 40 -0.40 14.87 14.81
N LEU A 41 0.73 14.31 14.37
CA LEU A 41 0.85 12.91 13.99
C LEU A 41 0.77 12.00 15.23
N MET A 42 1.46 12.37 16.30
CA MET A 42 1.53 11.61 17.55
C MET A 42 0.18 11.53 18.27
N LEU A 43 -0.61 12.60 18.25
CA LEU A 43 -1.92 12.66 18.89
C LEU A 43 -2.97 11.86 18.12
N ARG A 44 -2.84 11.78 16.79
CA ARG A 44 -3.84 11.12 15.94
C ARG A 44 -3.66 9.62 15.91
N TRP A 45 -2.44 9.11 15.69
CA TRP A 45 -2.21 7.67 15.53
C TRP A 45 -1.06 7.12 16.38
N LYS A 46 -1.35 6.02 17.06
CA LYS A 46 -0.43 5.34 17.99
C LYS A 46 0.89 4.89 17.33
N LEU A 47 0.85 4.52 16.04
CA LEU A 47 2.03 4.17 15.26
C LEU A 47 3.08 5.29 15.33
N PHE A 48 2.69 6.53 15.04
CA PHE A 48 3.58 7.69 15.06
C PHE A 48 4.08 8.00 16.45
N GLN A 49 3.23 7.88 17.47
CA GLN A 49 3.63 8.08 18.85
C GLN A 49 4.74 7.11 19.27
N ILE A 50 4.56 5.81 19.02
CA ILE A 50 5.56 4.78 19.36
C ILE A 50 6.86 5.03 18.60
N ALA A 51 6.76 5.29 17.29
CA ALA A 51 7.93 5.46 16.46
C ALA A 51 8.72 6.73 16.84
N TYR A 52 8.03 7.84 17.12
CA TYR A 52 8.62 9.08 17.58
C TYR A 52 9.40 8.92 18.88
N PHE A 53 8.79 8.32 19.92
CA PHE A 53 9.48 8.13 21.20
C PHE A 53 10.66 7.17 21.09
N LYS A 54 10.55 6.13 20.24
CA LYS A 54 11.65 5.21 19.94
C LYS A 54 12.82 5.90 19.21
N ALA A 55 12.54 6.86 18.34
CA ALA A 55 13.56 7.66 17.69
C ALA A 55 14.23 8.64 18.65
N LYS A 56 13.42 9.35 19.47
CA LYS A 56 13.94 10.31 20.45
C LYS A 56 14.77 9.65 21.56
N SER A 57 14.43 8.44 22.00
CA SER A 57 15.27 7.71 22.96
C SER A 57 16.65 7.36 22.41
N LYS A 58 16.82 7.35 21.09
CA LYS A 58 18.08 7.17 20.37
C LYS A 58 18.69 8.48 19.84
N GLN A 59 18.14 9.63 20.26
CA GLN A 59 18.56 10.96 19.80
C GLN A 59 18.44 11.17 18.28
N LEU A 60 17.51 10.46 17.63
CA LEU A 60 17.26 10.61 16.19
C LEU A 60 16.23 11.72 15.92
N SER A 61 16.45 12.48 14.85
CA SER A 61 15.52 13.46 14.28
C SER A 61 14.57 12.86 13.24
N TYR A 62 14.57 11.54 13.07
CA TYR A 62 13.81 10.85 12.03
C TYR A 62 13.29 9.48 12.47
N VAL A 63 12.28 8.99 11.75
CA VAL A 63 11.76 7.61 11.83
C VAL A 63 11.72 7.01 10.44
N ILE A 64 12.11 5.75 10.34
CA ILE A 64 12.00 4.95 9.11
C ILE A 64 10.75 4.08 9.19
N PHE A 65 9.96 4.08 8.12
CA PHE A 65 8.79 3.24 7.91
C PHE A 65 9.00 2.36 6.68
N SER A 66 8.59 1.10 6.79
CA SER A 66 8.49 0.16 5.67
C SER A 66 7.22 0.43 4.84
N LEU A 67 6.98 1.71 4.52
CA LEU A 67 5.84 2.18 3.74
C LEU A 67 6.35 2.83 2.44
N PRO A 68 5.68 2.62 1.31
CA PRO A 68 5.95 3.39 0.09
C PRO A 68 5.80 4.89 0.31
N ARG A 69 6.47 5.68 -0.51
CA ARG A 69 6.41 7.14 -0.44
C ARG A 69 4.98 7.66 -0.54
N SER A 70 4.23 7.19 -1.54
CA SER A 70 2.87 7.69 -1.81
C SER A 70 1.97 7.49 -0.60
N THR A 71 2.07 6.32 0.04
CA THR A 71 1.30 5.97 1.24
C THR A 71 1.70 6.77 2.45
N LEU A 72 3.00 6.99 2.66
CA LEU A 72 3.47 7.85 3.75
C LEU A 72 3.01 9.31 3.56
N VAL A 73 3.01 9.81 2.32
CA VAL A 73 2.46 11.13 1.96
C VAL A 73 0.96 11.18 2.23
N PHE A 74 0.19 10.20 1.76
CA PHE A 74 -1.27 10.12 1.93
C PHE A 74 -1.65 10.15 3.42
N ILE A 75 -1.01 9.31 4.21
CA ILE A 75 -1.11 9.25 5.67
C ILE A 75 -0.86 10.64 6.28
N THR A 76 0.22 11.30 5.87
CA THR A 76 0.63 12.59 6.44
C THR A 76 -0.38 13.69 6.06
N GLN A 77 -0.82 13.75 4.81
CA GLN A 77 -1.85 14.69 4.34
C GLN A 77 -3.16 14.50 5.09
N HIS A 78 -3.63 13.26 5.20
CA HIS A 78 -4.83 12.92 5.94
C HIS A 78 -4.73 13.34 7.43
N CYS A 79 -3.56 13.16 8.05
CA CYS A 79 -3.33 13.62 9.42
C CYS A 79 -3.42 15.14 9.58
N LEU A 80 -2.93 15.88 8.58
CA LEU A 80 -2.91 17.35 8.55
C LEU A 80 -4.22 17.96 8.02
N GLU A 81 -5.25 17.14 7.82
CA GLU A 81 -6.56 17.56 7.31
C GLU A 81 -6.50 18.20 5.92
N VAL A 82 -5.47 17.84 5.15
CA VAL A 82 -5.39 18.10 3.71
C VAL A 82 -6.05 16.92 3.03
N GLU A 83 -7.17 17.13 2.32
CA GLU A 83 -7.89 16.09 1.60
C GLU A 83 -6.96 15.43 0.56
N PRO A 84 -6.48 14.20 0.78
CA PRO A 84 -5.64 13.53 -0.17
C PRO A 84 -6.50 12.89 -1.26
N GLU A 85 -6.05 12.96 -2.51
CA GLU A 85 -6.73 12.28 -3.61
C GLU A 85 -6.54 10.77 -3.50
N MET A 86 -7.65 10.03 -3.36
CA MET A 86 -7.63 8.56 -3.38
C MET A 86 -7.60 8.07 -4.83
N THR A 87 -6.51 7.40 -5.20
CA THR A 87 -6.37 6.69 -6.46
C THR A 87 -6.46 5.17 -6.24
N TYR A 88 -6.67 4.39 -7.31
CA TYR A 88 -6.61 2.92 -7.23
C TYR A 88 -5.29 2.41 -6.65
N ASP A 89 -4.16 2.97 -7.11
CA ASP A 89 -2.83 2.58 -6.63
C ASP A 89 -2.68 2.82 -5.12
N GLU A 90 -3.16 3.99 -4.65
CA GLU A 90 -3.09 4.31 -3.23
C GLU A 90 -4.04 3.46 -2.39
N ALA A 91 -5.28 3.22 -2.85
CA ALA A 91 -6.22 2.35 -2.17
C ALA A 91 -5.67 0.92 -2.03
N MET A 92 -5.06 0.38 -3.09
CA MET A 92 -4.38 -0.92 -3.03
C MET A 92 -3.25 -0.93 -2.00
N LYS A 93 -2.39 0.10 -2.00
CA LYS A 93 -1.27 0.20 -1.05
C LYS A 93 -1.74 0.31 0.40
N LEU A 94 -2.78 1.11 0.69
CA LEU A 94 -3.37 1.20 2.03
C LEU A 94 -3.96 -0.12 2.54
N VAL A 95 -4.41 -1.00 1.63
CA VAL A 95 -4.85 -2.35 2.00
C VAL A 95 -3.66 -3.28 2.18
N VAL A 96 -2.69 -3.28 1.26
CA VAL A 96 -1.55 -4.20 1.28
C VAL A 96 -0.55 -3.89 2.39
N TYR A 97 -0.24 -2.62 2.64
CA TYR A 97 0.70 -2.20 3.69
C TYR A 97 0.01 -1.99 5.06
N PHE A 98 -1.22 -2.51 5.23
CA PHE A 98 -1.96 -2.35 6.48
C PHE A 98 -1.19 -2.88 7.69
N ASP A 99 -0.40 -3.94 7.53
CA ASP A 99 0.36 -4.49 8.64
C ASP A 99 1.50 -3.59 9.12
N ASP A 100 1.97 -2.68 8.26
CA ASP A 100 3.03 -1.72 8.60
C ASP A 100 2.49 -0.47 9.26
N HIS A 101 1.30 0.01 8.84
CA HIS A 101 0.73 1.23 9.39
C HIS A 101 -0.35 0.99 10.47
N LYS A 102 -1.09 -0.12 10.42
CA LYS A 102 -2.16 -0.50 11.37
C LYS A 102 -3.22 0.58 11.63
N ILE A 103 -3.50 1.43 10.62
CA ILE A 103 -4.50 2.50 10.72
C ILE A 103 -5.82 2.02 10.10
N LEU A 104 -6.73 1.56 10.94
CA LEU A 104 -8.00 0.96 10.52
C LEU A 104 -8.87 1.91 9.68
N ALA A 105 -8.91 3.19 10.04
CA ALA A 105 -9.71 4.19 9.32
C ALA A 105 -9.29 4.32 7.84
N LEU A 106 -7.98 4.32 7.56
CA LEU A 106 -7.48 4.39 6.18
C LEU A 106 -7.77 3.11 5.41
N GLN A 107 -7.67 1.95 6.06
CA GLN A 107 -8.04 0.67 5.43
C GLN A 107 -9.53 0.65 5.07
N GLN A 108 -10.40 1.14 5.95
CA GLN A 108 -11.85 1.23 5.68
C GLN A 108 -12.15 2.16 4.51
N MET A 109 -11.51 3.34 4.47
CA MET A 109 -11.61 4.26 3.34
C MET A 109 -11.15 3.61 2.03
N ALA A 110 -10.05 2.86 2.06
CA ALA A 110 -9.53 2.17 0.88
C ALA A 110 -10.50 1.09 0.36
N PHE A 111 -11.04 0.24 1.24
CA PHE A 111 -12.04 -0.75 0.82
C PHE A 111 -13.31 -0.09 0.28
N GLN A 112 -13.81 0.94 0.95
CA GLN A 112 -14.98 1.69 0.47
C GLN A 112 -14.74 2.24 -0.95
N TYR A 113 -13.56 2.80 -1.20
CA TYR A 113 -13.19 3.29 -2.54
C TYR A 113 -13.17 2.14 -3.57
N LEU A 114 -12.54 1.01 -3.27
CA LEU A 114 -12.45 -0.13 -4.18
C LEU A 114 -13.80 -0.80 -4.46
N ASP A 115 -14.72 -0.77 -3.49
CA ASP A 115 -16.07 -1.31 -3.65
C ASP A 115 -16.95 -0.39 -4.51
N GLN A 116 -16.77 0.94 -4.40
CA GLN A 116 -17.49 1.94 -5.20
C GLN A 116 -16.91 2.12 -6.61
N ASN A 117 -15.62 1.84 -6.78
CA ASN A 117 -14.89 1.97 -8.02
C ASN A 117 -14.35 0.59 -8.41
N PRO A 118 -15.13 -0.23 -9.14
CA PRO A 118 -14.74 -1.58 -9.55
C PRO A 118 -13.32 -1.62 -10.13
N MET A 119 -12.46 -2.47 -9.59
CA MET A 119 -11.13 -2.71 -10.17
C MET A 119 -11.25 -3.35 -11.55
N ALA A 120 -10.44 -2.88 -12.49
CA ALA A 120 -10.18 -3.59 -13.74
C ALA A 120 -9.29 -4.83 -13.48
N VAL A 121 -9.29 -5.79 -14.41
CA VAL A 121 -8.49 -7.03 -14.31
C VAL A 121 -7.04 -6.73 -13.97
N HIS A 122 -6.38 -5.85 -14.73
CA HIS A 122 -4.96 -5.51 -14.51
C HIS A 122 -4.69 -4.91 -13.12
N GLN A 123 -5.65 -4.18 -12.53
CA GLN A 123 -5.53 -3.61 -11.19
C GLN A 123 -5.65 -4.70 -10.13
N ALA A 124 -6.63 -5.59 -10.25
CA ALA A 124 -6.81 -6.71 -9.32
C ALA A 124 -5.60 -7.66 -9.34
N VAL A 125 -5.06 -7.97 -10.52
CA VAL A 125 -3.84 -8.78 -10.66
C VAL A 125 -2.63 -8.04 -10.06
N THR A 126 -2.51 -6.72 -10.26
CA THR A 126 -1.45 -5.90 -9.65
C THR A 126 -1.51 -5.91 -8.13
N MET A 127 -2.71 -5.74 -7.55
CA MET A 127 -2.93 -5.83 -6.11
C MET A 127 -2.52 -7.20 -5.57
N TRP A 128 -2.90 -8.27 -6.27
CA TRP A 128 -2.57 -9.63 -5.89
C TRP A 128 -1.05 -9.84 -5.87
N ARG A 129 -0.32 -9.41 -6.91
CA ARG A 129 1.15 -9.51 -6.96
C ARG A 129 1.81 -8.72 -5.82
N LEU A 130 1.35 -7.49 -5.58
CA LEU A 130 1.87 -6.67 -4.50
C LEU A 130 1.63 -7.33 -3.14
N SER A 131 0.46 -7.93 -2.93
CA SER A 131 0.13 -8.63 -1.69
C SER A 131 0.98 -9.87 -1.42
N LEU A 132 1.45 -10.58 -2.45
CA LEU A 132 2.41 -11.67 -2.29
C LEU A 132 3.78 -11.15 -1.83
N LYS A 133 4.28 -10.12 -2.51
CA LYS A 133 5.57 -9.50 -2.19
C LYS A 133 5.61 -9.04 -0.73
N GLU A 134 4.53 -8.39 -0.29
CA GLU A 134 4.41 -7.87 1.09
C GLU A 134 3.83 -8.90 2.07
N LYS A 135 3.65 -10.16 1.64
CA LYS A 135 3.12 -11.28 2.47
C LYS A 135 1.79 -10.97 3.16
N ASN A 136 0.95 -10.14 2.54
CA ASN A 136 -0.37 -9.79 3.05
C ASN A 136 -1.44 -10.75 2.50
N PHE A 137 -1.70 -11.83 3.24
CA PHE A 137 -2.68 -12.85 2.84
C PHE A 137 -4.10 -12.32 2.68
N ARG A 138 -4.51 -11.32 3.47
CA ARG A 138 -5.87 -10.77 3.40
C ARG A 138 -6.08 -9.99 2.09
N ALA A 139 -5.11 -9.15 1.73
CA ALA A 139 -5.11 -8.42 0.47
C ALA A 139 -5.03 -9.38 -0.73
N LYS A 140 -4.23 -10.45 -0.60
CA LYS A 140 -4.14 -11.54 -1.60
C LYS A 140 -5.50 -12.19 -1.85
N HIS A 141 -6.20 -12.59 -0.79
CA HIS A 141 -7.52 -13.20 -0.91
C HIS A 141 -8.56 -12.25 -1.51
N TYR A 142 -8.56 -10.97 -1.10
CA TYR A 142 -9.44 -9.96 -1.68
C TYR A 142 -9.20 -9.81 -3.19
N ALA A 143 -7.94 -9.66 -3.60
CA ALA A 143 -7.58 -9.51 -5.00
C ALA A 143 -7.92 -10.75 -5.84
N ALA A 144 -7.66 -11.96 -5.31
CA ALA A 144 -8.00 -13.21 -5.99
C ALA A 144 -9.51 -13.38 -6.19
N ASN A 145 -10.32 -13.07 -5.17
CA ASN A 145 -11.78 -13.09 -5.30
C ASN A 145 -12.25 -12.09 -6.36
N ARG A 146 -11.65 -10.90 -6.40
CA ARG A 146 -12.04 -9.90 -7.40
C ARG A 146 -11.69 -10.30 -8.83
N VAL A 147 -10.54 -10.94 -9.05
CA VAL A 147 -10.18 -11.50 -10.37
C VAL A 147 -11.20 -12.56 -10.80
N ARG A 148 -11.63 -13.44 -9.89
CA ARG A 148 -12.63 -14.46 -10.18
C ARG A 148 -13.98 -13.85 -10.58
N GLU A 149 -14.47 -12.89 -9.79
CA GLU A 149 -15.71 -12.19 -10.10
C GLU A 149 -15.66 -11.56 -11.50
N LEU A 150 -14.51 -11.00 -11.90
CA LEU A 150 -14.34 -10.43 -13.24
C LEU A 150 -14.33 -11.51 -14.33
N GLN A 151 -13.74 -12.68 -14.06
CA GLN A 151 -13.73 -13.83 -14.98
C GLN A 151 -15.15 -14.36 -15.24
N ASP A 152 -15.97 -14.44 -14.20
CA ASP A 152 -17.34 -14.97 -14.29
C ASP A 152 -18.31 -14.03 -15.05
N ILE A 153 -17.91 -12.77 -15.29
CA ILE A 153 -18.75 -11.75 -15.96
C ILE A 153 -18.65 -11.83 -17.49
N SER A 154 -17.52 -12.26 -18.08
CA SER A 154 -17.33 -12.31 -19.54
C SER A 154 -16.14 -13.17 -19.95
N ASP A 155 -16.29 -13.91 -21.06
CA ASP A 155 -15.19 -14.66 -21.71
C ASP A 155 -14.04 -13.72 -22.15
N ASP A 156 -14.35 -12.46 -22.53
CA ASP A 156 -13.34 -11.44 -22.87
C ASP A 156 -12.46 -11.07 -21.65
N ASN A 157 -13.01 -11.16 -20.44
CA ASN A 157 -12.25 -10.96 -19.22
C ASN A 157 -11.34 -12.17 -18.93
N GLY A 158 -11.74 -13.38 -19.34
CA GLY A 158 -10.90 -14.58 -19.29
C GLY A 158 -9.61 -14.42 -20.11
N ALA A 159 -9.74 -14.00 -21.36
CA ALA A 159 -8.58 -13.71 -22.22
C ALA A 159 -7.71 -12.56 -21.66
N SER A 160 -8.34 -11.52 -21.10
CA SER A 160 -7.64 -10.40 -20.46
C SER A 160 -6.88 -10.80 -19.19
N ILE A 161 -7.40 -11.76 -18.42
CA ILE A 161 -6.72 -12.33 -17.24
C ILE A 161 -5.51 -13.14 -17.71
N GLU A 162 -5.67 -14.02 -18.71
CA GLU A 162 -4.58 -14.81 -19.27
C GLU A 162 -3.47 -13.93 -19.85
N GLU A 163 -3.82 -12.84 -20.54
CA GLU A 163 -2.85 -11.87 -21.03
C GLU A 163 -2.15 -11.12 -19.89
N ALA A 164 -2.91 -10.64 -18.89
CA ALA A 164 -2.33 -9.94 -17.74
C ALA A 164 -1.39 -10.85 -16.92
N VAL A 165 -1.75 -12.11 -16.74
CA VAL A 165 -0.90 -13.14 -16.12
C VAL A 165 0.30 -13.48 -17.00
N GLY A 166 0.09 -13.56 -18.31
CA GLY A 166 1.12 -13.83 -19.31
C GLY A 166 2.21 -12.76 -19.33
N GLN A 167 1.83 -11.49 -19.18
CA GLN A 167 2.77 -10.37 -19.02
C GLN A 167 3.49 -10.38 -17.67
N MET A 168 2.98 -11.11 -16.67
CA MET A 168 3.60 -11.27 -15.35
C MET A 168 4.53 -12.48 -15.22
N LEU A 169 4.43 -13.47 -16.11
CA LEU A 169 5.31 -14.66 -16.17
C LEU A 169 6.82 -14.35 -16.10
N PRO A 170 7.35 -13.27 -16.70
CA PRO A 170 8.80 -12.98 -16.63
C PRO A 170 9.28 -12.53 -15.24
N ALA A 171 8.36 -12.17 -14.34
CA ALA A 171 8.65 -11.52 -13.07
C ALA A 171 8.17 -12.31 -11.84
N MET A 172 7.66 -13.54 -12.01
CA MET A 172 7.11 -14.36 -10.94
C MET A 172 7.72 -15.76 -10.95
N ASP A 173 8.01 -16.28 -9.75
CA ASP A 173 8.42 -17.66 -9.60
C ASP A 173 7.25 -18.60 -9.90
N ALA A 174 7.53 -19.79 -10.45
CA ALA A 174 6.51 -20.73 -10.91
C ALA A 174 5.54 -21.18 -9.78
N GLU A 175 6.02 -21.21 -8.53
CA GLU A 175 5.20 -21.54 -7.36
C GLU A 175 4.14 -20.46 -7.08
N ASP A 176 4.50 -19.19 -7.16
CA ASP A 176 3.57 -18.08 -6.96
C ASP A 176 2.52 -18.06 -8.07
N LEU A 177 2.90 -18.35 -9.31
CA LEU A 177 1.96 -18.45 -10.43
C LEU A 177 0.96 -19.61 -10.26
N LEU A 178 1.43 -20.75 -9.78
CA LEU A 178 0.56 -21.89 -9.48
C LEU A 178 -0.40 -21.57 -8.32
N ASP A 179 0.08 -20.85 -7.31
CA ASP A 179 -0.74 -20.38 -6.18
C ASP A 179 -1.77 -19.33 -6.64
N PHE A 180 -1.44 -18.47 -7.61
CA PHE A 180 -2.42 -17.58 -8.25
C PHE A 180 -3.54 -18.37 -8.93
N ILE A 181 -3.17 -19.29 -9.82
CA ILE A 181 -4.10 -20.08 -10.63
C ILE A 181 -4.95 -20.97 -9.73
N SER A 182 -4.34 -21.56 -8.70
CA SER A 182 -5.04 -22.31 -7.67
C SER A 182 -6.04 -21.43 -6.93
N GLY A 183 -5.64 -20.24 -6.49
CA GLY A 183 -6.51 -19.27 -5.82
C GLY A 183 -7.71 -18.83 -6.67
N MET A 184 -7.53 -18.65 -7.99
CA MET A 184 -8.64 -18.38 -8.91
C MET A 184 -9.62 -19.56 -8.99
N ARG A 185 -9.12 -20.80 -8.93
CA ARG A 185 -9.92 -22.04 -9.04
C ARG A 185 -10.56 -22.50 -7.72
N SER A 186 -9.94 -22.25 -6.57
CA SER A 186 -10.41 -22.73 -5.28
C SER A 186 -11.30 -21.71 -4.56
N SER A 187 -12.54 -21.60 -5.03
CA SER A 187 -13.74 -21.70 -4.18
C SER A 187 -14.96 -21.76 -5.10
N SER A 188 -15.18 -22.94 -5.69
CA SER A 188 -16.53 -23.31 -6.10
C SER A 188 -17.43 -23.24 -4.86
N PRO A 189 -18.62 -22.62 -4.94
CA PRO A 189 -19.59 -22.74 -3.87
C PRO A 189 -19.87 -24.24 -3.69
N GLN A 190 -19.65 -24.77 -2.48
CA GLN A 190 -20.24 -26.05 -2.15
C GLN A 190 -21.75 -25.88 -2.26
N PRO A 191 -22.46 -26.73 -3.03
CA PRO A 191 -23.91 -26.70 -3.02
C PRO A 191 -24.36 -26.96 -1.58
N VAL A 192 -25.17 -26.05 -1.05
CA VAL A 192 -25.90 -26.25 0.19
C VAL A 192 -26.68 -27.55 0.01
N ARG A 193 -26.28 -28.60 0.73
CA ARG A 193 -27.06 -29.84 0.77
C ARG A 193 -28.32 -29.52 1.57
N GLU A 194 -29.46 -29.59 0.88
CA GLU A 194 -30.80 -29.61 1.45
C GLU A 194 -30.97 -30.75 2.47
#